data_AF-A0A816F843-F1
#
_entry.id   AF-A0A816F843-F1
#
_cell.length_a   1.000
_cell.length_b   1.000
_cell.length_c   1.000
_cell.angle_alpha   90.00
_cell.angle_beta   90.00
_cell.angle_gamma   90.00
#
_symmetry.space_group_name_H-M   'P 1'
#
loop_
_entity.id
_entity.type
_entity.pdbx_description
1 polymer ?
#
loop_
_entity_poly.entity_id
_entity_poly.type
_entity_poly.pdbx_seq_one_letter_code
_entity_poly.pdbx_strand_id
1 'polypeptide(L)'
;MAPSRIINQYTAFCEEYAPGFSRLQPRSLFKILEICKTSYRKSLQGLNYFAADGDEAFDFLSKIVQDLNLNSNLAKRLRDNLKRGRQYMKSDFKTQISKSNSVADHRAMYALSDTKNSNCREICDHLHDAYCIEFEMLSSTLNEIEKYIKEQSNDEEVTERSLTIFYKYKESINNWKCHLLRSVNQDIAREHCLNFLPDDGIFIYLGWAMKWLPAKYREPQSYFFGKRGLSWQIAVAIKKIPREAPNTSTESYSDNESSNDEENLKDSKPSLSQKVFVHVFDSCSEDSSAILCTIENVLKEIHVSDPIIKAAFLRSDDAGCYHRAETLLSLPFMAKKTGITVQGVDFSDPQGGKSPSRSISGCTEVKC
;
A
#
# COMPACT_ATOMS: atom_id res chain seq x y z
N MET A 1 -23.88 5.35 -14.83
CA MET A 1 -25.04 6.27 -14.85
C MET A 1 -25.37 6.56 -16.31
N ALA A 2 -26.63 6.52 -16.73
CA ALA A 2 -26.99 6.76 -18.13
C ALA A 2 -26.67 8.22 -18.55
N PRO A 3 -26.06 8.48 -19.72
CA PRO A 3 -25.71 9.83 -20.18
C PRO A 3 -26.88 10.83 -20.17
N SER A 4 -28.09 10.33 -20.45
CA SER A 4 -29.34 11.10 -20.37
C SER A 4 -29.59 11.68 -18.97
N ARG A 5 -29.25 10.95 -17.91
CA ARG A 5 -29.45 11.39 -16.53
C ARG A 5 -28.49 12.52 -16.13
N ILE A 6 -27.26 12.48 -16.63
CA ILE A 6 -26.23 13.51 -16.38
C ILE A 6 -26.64 14.82 -17.08
N ILE A 7 -27.12 14.73 -18.32
CA ILE A 7 -27.59 15.89 -19.08
C ILE A 7 -28.79 16.54 -18.40
N ASN A 8 -29.71 15.74 -17.86
CA ASN A 8 -30.87 16.26 -17.12
C ASN A 8 -30.43 16.97 -15.82
N GLN A 9 -29.45 16.42 -15.10
CA GLN A 9 -28.90 17.06 -13.90
C GLN A 9 -28.17 18.38 -14.21
N TYR A 10 -27.37 18.40 -15.27
CA TYR A 10 -26.72 19.63 -15.75
C TYR A 10 -27.75 20.69 -16.13
N THR A 11 -28.82 20.28 -16.83
CA THR A 11 -29.90 21.19 -17.25
C THR A 11 -30.62 21.79 -16.04
N ALA A 12 -31.02 20.96 -15.08
CA ALA A 12 -31.65 21.42 -13.86
C ALA A 12 -30.75 22.36 -13.04
N PHE A 13 -29.46 22.04 -12.94
CA PHE A 13 -28.48 22.90 -12.26
C PHE A 13 -28.36 24.28 -12.92
N CYS A 14 -28.28 24.34 -14.25
CA CYS A 14 -28.22 25.61 -14.97
C CYS A 14 -29.49 26.45 -14.78
N GLU A 15 -30.65 25.82 -14.75
CA GLU A 15 -31.94 26.48 -14.52
C GLU A 15 -32.06 27.01 -13.08
N GLU A 16 -31.54 26.27 -12.11
CA GLU A 16 -31.67 26.60 -10.68
C GLU A 16 -30.61 27.60 -10.18
N TYR A 17 -29.36 27.48 -10.64
CA TYR A 17 -28.22 28.21 -10.06
C TYR A 17 -27.54 29.21 -11.01
N ALA A 18 -27.87 29.21 -12.31
CA ALA A 18 -27.24 30.10 -13.29
C ALA A 18 -28.24 30.71 -14.29
N PRO A 19 -29.28 31.43 -13.83
CA PRO A 19 -30.25 32.07 -14.71
C PRO A 19 -29.57 33.10 -15.63
N GLY A 20 -29.67 32.90 -16.94
CA GLY A 20 -29.02 33.72 -17.98
C GLY A 20 -27.80 33.08 -18.64
N PHE A 21 -27.31 31.96 -18.13
CA PHE A 21 -26.26 31.20 -18.80
C PHE A 21 -26.80 30.47 -20.03
N SER A 22 -26.18 30.69 -21.19
CA SER A 22 -26.56 30.00 -22.43
C SER A 22 -26.08 28.55 -22.38
N ARG A 23 -26.95 27.68 -21.87
CA ARG A 23 -26.65 26.26 -21.67
C ARG A 23 -26.35 25.55 -23.00
N LEU A 24 -25.43 24.59 -22.94
CA LEU A 24 -25.15 23.73 -24.09
C LEU A 24 -26.37 22.86 -24.42
N GLN A 25 -26.62 22.69 -25.71
CA GLN A 25 -27.72 21.87 -26.20
C GLN A 25 -27.47 20.38 -25.90
N PRO A 26 -28.53 19.59 -25.63
CA PRO A 26 -28.41 18.17 -25.31
C PRO A 26 -27.56 17.38 -26.31
N ARG A 27 -27.69 17.66 -27.62
CA ARG A 27 -26.86 17.02 -28.67
C ARG A 27 -25.37 17.29 -28.51
N SER A 28 -24.98 18.51 -28.15
CA SER A 28 -23.58 18.86 -27.90
C SER A 28 -23.08 18.17 -26.64
N LEU A 29 -23.90 18.10 -25.59
CA LEU A 29 -23.55 17.41 -24.35
C LEU A 29 -23.39 15.89 -24.54
N PHE A 30 -24.23 15.26 -25.37
CA PHE A 30 -24.06 13.85 -25.72
C PHE A 30 -22.73 13.60 -26.43
N LYS A 31 -22.34 14.45 -27.41
CA LYS A 31 -21.04 14.36 -28.08
C LYS A 31 -19.87 14.59 -27.12
N ILE A 32 -20.01 15.54 -26.19
CA ILE A 32 -19.00 15.77 -25.15
C ILE A 32 -18.87 14.54 -24.26
N LEU A 33 -19.97 13.93 -23.81
CA LEU A 33 -19.92 12.73 -22.97
C LEU A 33 -19.42 11.47 -23.71
N GLU A 34 -19.54 11.44 -25.04
CA GLU A 34 -19.01 10.38 -25.90
C GLU A 34 -17.48 10.48 -26.04
N ILE A 35 -16.95 11.71 -26.21
CA ILE A 35 -15.51 11.98 -26.31
C ILE A 35 -14.86 11.95 -24.92
N CYS A 36 -15.43 12.70 -23.98
CA CYS A 36 -15.04 12.73 -22.59
C CYS A 36 -15.75 11.60 -21.86
N LYS A 37 -15.24 10.36 -22.00
CA LYS A 37 -15.66 9.25 -21.15
C LYS A 37 -15.68 9.76 -19.71
N THR A 38 -16.86 9.76 -19.09
CA THR A 38 -17.03 10.19 -17.70
C THR A 38 -16.06 9.39 -16.85
N SER A 39 -14.99 10.02 -16.39
CA SER A 39 -14.16 9.44 -15.35
C SER A 39 -15.03 9.45 -14.10
N TYR A 40 -15.52 8.27 -13.74
CA TYR A 40 -16.02 8.12 -12.39
C TYR A 40 -14.82 8.41 -11.50
N ARG A 41 -14.85 9.50 -10.73
CA ARG A 41 -14.14 9.52 -9.46
C ARG A 41 -14.84 8.51 -8.57
N LYS A 42 -14.61 7.22 -8.85
CA LYS A 42 -14.68 6.23 -7.80
C LYS A 42 -13.63 6.71 -6.81
N SER A 43 -14.03 6.97 -5.57
CA SER A 43 -13.06 6.99 -4.48
C SER A 43 -12.47 5.58 -4.43
N LEU A 44 -11.41 5.33 -5.21
CA LEU A 44 -10.60 4.12 -5.06
C LEU A 44 -9.38 4.38 -4.16
N GLN A 45 -9.48 5.41 -3.33
CA GLN A 45 -8.74 5.50 -2.08
C GLN A 45 -9.14 4.31 -1.20
N GLY A 46 -8.38 3.22 -1.30
CA GLY A 46 -8.57 2.00 -0.53
C GLY A 46 -8.38 0.70 -1.32
N LEU A 47 -8.35 0.73 -2.65
CA LEU A 47 -8.06 -0.45 -3.47
C LEU A 47 -6.61 -0.42 -3.94
N ASN A 48 -5.93 -1.57 -3.88
CA ASN A 48 -4.58 -1.74 -4.42
C ASN A 48 -4.66 -1.83 -5.96
N TYR A 49 -4.43 -0.71 -6.64
CA TYR A 49 -4.50 -0.65 -8.10
C TYR A 49 -3.39 -1.47 -8.75
N PHE A 50 -2.21 -1.57 -8.16
CA PHE A 50 -1.13 -2.39 -8.74
C PHE A 50 -1.56 -3.86 -8.85
N ALA A 51 -2.17 -4.40 -7.79
CA ALA A 51 -2.70 -5.75 -7.81
C ALA A 51 -3.91 -5.87 -8.74
N ALA A 52 -4.82 -4.90 -8.75
CA ALA A 52 -6.00 -4.93 -9.61
C ALA A 52 -5.65 -4.84 -11.11
N ASP A 53 -4.81 -3.86 -11.48
CA ASP A 53 -4.34 -3.62 -12.84
C ASP A 53 -3.46 -4.79 -13.31
N GLY A 54 -2.59 -5.31 -12.44
CA GLY A 54 -1.79 -6.50 -12.72
C GLY A 54 -2.65 -7.75 -12.94
N ASP A 55 -3.69 -7.92 -12.13
CA ASP A 55 -4.63 -9.03 -12.26
C ASP A 55 -5.45 -8.94 -13.56
N GLU A 56 -5.95 -7.76 -13.86
CA GLU A 56 -6.68 -7.44 -15.09
C GLU A 56 -5.79 -7.61 -16.33
N ALA A 57 -4.49 -7.28 -16.23
CA ALA A 57 -3.53 -7.47 -17.31
C ALA A 57 -3.40 -8.94 -17.74
N PHE A 58 -3.41 -9.90 -16.80
CA PHE A 58 -3.38 -11.33 -17.14
C PHE A 58 -4.65 -11.76 -17.90
N ASP A 59 -5.82 -11.23 -17.54
CA ASP A 59 -7.06 -11.52 -18.23
C ASP A 59 -7.05 -10.93 -19.66
N PHE A 60 -6.50 -9.72 -19.86
CA PHE A 60 -6.35 -9.12 -21.18
C PHE A 60 -5.31 -9.81 -22.06
N LEU A 61 -4.15 -10.17 -21.52
CA LEU A 61 -3.16 -10.95 -22.27
C LEU A 61 -3.73 -12.31 -22.70
N SER A 62 -4.53 -12.93 -21.83
CA SER A 62 -5.23 -14.17 -22.19
C SER A 62 -6.22 -13.96 -23.33
N LYS A 63 -6.92 -12.81 -23.39
CA LYS A 63 -7.80 -12.45 -24.52
C LYS A 63 -7.01 -12.20 -25.79
N ILE A 64 -5.88 -11.49 -25.72
CA ILE A 64 -4.98 -11.30 -26.86
C ILE A 64 -4.61 -12.67 -27.45
N VAL A 65 -4.21 -13.63 -26.63
CA VAL A 65 -3.90 -15.01 -27.09
C VAL A 65 -5.09 -15.71 -27.77
N GLN A 66 -6.34 -15.40 -27.40
CA GLN A 66 -7.53 -15.94 -28.08
C GLN A 66 -7.76 -15.28 -29.45
N ASP A 67 -7.45 -14.01 -29.56
CA ASP A 67 -7.64 -13.22 -30.79
C ASP A 67 -6.49 -13.44 -31.80
N LEU A 68 -5.35 -13.95 -31.34
CA LEU A 68 -4.26 -14.42 -32.20
C LEU A 68 -4.70 -15.68 -32.97
N ASN A 69 -4.37 -15.76 -34.27
CA ASN A 69 -4.65 -16.94 -35.10
C ASN A 69 -3.65 -18.09 -34.83
N LEU A 70 -3.76 -18.70 -33.64
CA LEU A 70 -2.85 -19.75 -33.17
C LEU A 70 -3.51 -21.13 -33.23
N ASN A 71 -2.69 -22.18 -33.32
CA ASN A 71 -3.15 -23.55 -33.08
C ASN A 71 -3.75 -23.65 -31.67
N SER A 72 -4.88 -24.36 -31.54
CA SER A 72 -5.58 -24.59 -30.27
C SER A 72 -4.67 -25.06 -29.13
N ASN A 73 -3.74 -25.99 -29.40
CA ASN A 73 -2.81 -26.49 -28.38
C ASN A 73 -1.84 -25.40 -27.90
N LEU A 74 -1.35 -24.58 -28.82
CA LEU A 74 -0.44 -23.47 -28.52
C LEU A 74 -1.15 -22.38 -27.73
N ALA A 75 -2.34 -21.96 -28.18
CA ALA A 75 -3.16 -20.96 -27.48
C ALA A 75 -3.49 -21.42 -26.06
N LYS A 76 -3.83 -22.70 -25.89
CA LYS A 76 -4.07 -23.31 -24.57
C LYS A 76 -2.83 -23.25 -23.69
N ARG A 77 -1.66 -23.67 -24.19
CA ARG A 77 -0.38 -23.62 -23.45
C ARG A 77 -0.07 -22.21 -22.96
N LEU A 78 -0.12 -21.21 -23.85
CA LEU A 78 0.19 -19.83 -23.50
C LEU A 78 -0.77 -19.29 -22.42
N ARG A 79 -2.07 -19.59 -22.53
CA ARG A 79 -3.06 -19.19 -21.51
C ARG A 79 -2.85 -19.89 -20.18
N ASP A 80 -2.50 -21.17 -20.17
CA ASP A 80 -2.25 -21.90 -18.93
C ASP A 80 -0.95 -21.42 -18.25
N ASN A 81 0.08 -21.06 -19.03
CA ASN A 81 1.27 -20.39 -18.50
C ASN A 81 0.94 -19.01 -17.90
N LEU A 82 0.11 -18.19 -18.57
CA LEU A 82 -0.36 -16.91 -18.01
C LEU A 82 -1.13 -17.10 -16.70
N LYS A 83 -1.99 -18.11 -16.60
CA LYS A 83 -2.68 -18.44 -15.34
C LYS A 83 -1.71 -18.86 -14.24
N ARG A 84 -0.71 -19.66 -14.56
CA ARG A 84 0.33 -20.08 -13.60
C ARG A 84 1.14 -18.88 -13.10
N GLY A 85 1.59 -18.00 -14.00
CA GLY A 85 2.25 -16.74 -13.63
C GLY A 85 1.38 -15.84 -12.75
N ARG A 86 0.07 -15.74 -13.06
CA ARG A 86 -0.90 -15.01 -12.22
C ARG A 86 -1.01 -15.59 -10.81
N GLN A 87 -1.10 -16.91 -10.68
CA GLN A 87 -1.20 -17.58 -9.38
C GLN A 87 0.07 -17.39 -8.56
N TYR A 88 1.23 -17.55 -9.18
CA TYR A 88 2.54 -17.30 -8.58
C TYR A 88 2.64 -15.88 -8.02
N MET A 89 2.26 -14.87 -8.80
CA MET A 89 2.25 -13.46 -8.37
C MET A 89 1.31 -13.20 -7.17
N LYS A 90 0.17 -13.90 -7.09
CA LYS A 90 -0.82 -13.72 -6.00
C LYS A 90 -0.38 -14.32 -4.67
N SER A 91 0.42 -15.38 -4.70
CA SER A 91 0.65 -16.24 -3.53
C SER A 91 2.13 -16.36 -3.22
N ASP A 92 2.87 -17.07 -4.08
CA ASP A 92 4.22 -17.55 -3.79
C ASP A 92 5.29 -16.47 -3.94
N PHE A 93 5.11 -15.48 -4.82
CA PHE A 93 6.18 -14.50 -5.05
C PHE A 93 6.55 -13.75 -3.76
N LYS A 94 5.56 -13.35 -2.95
CA LYS A 94 5.83 -12.66 -1.67
C LYS A 94 6.61 -13.52 -0.68
N THR A 95 6.39 -14.82 -0.65
CA THR A 95 7.04 -15.72 0.32
C THR A 95 8.47 -16.06 -0.07
N GLN A 96 8.81 -15.94 -1.35
CA GLN A 96 10.16 -16.15 -1.87
C GLN A 96 11.07 -14.93 -1.70
N ILE A 97 10.50 -13.75 -1.46
CA ILE A 97 11.27 -12.53 -1.23
C ILE A 97 11.92 -12.56 0.16
N SER A 98 13.25 -12.38 0.21
CA SER A 98 14.03 -12.41 1.45
C SER A 98 15.17 -11.38 1.47
N LYS A 99 15.87 -11.28 2.62
CA LYS A 99 17.09 -10.45 2.77
C LYS A 99 18.30 -11.05 2.06
N SER A 100 18.38 -12.37 2.01
CA SER A 100 19.45 -13.15 1.38
C SER A 100 18.83 -14.16 0.42
N ASN A 101 19.09 -13.99 -0.87
CA ASN A 101 18.67 -14.91 -1.92
C ASN A 101 19.65 -14.81 -3.09
N SER A 102 20.01 -15.94 -3.70
CA SER A 102 20.84 -15.96 -4.91
C SER A 102 20.04 -15.62 -6.17
N VAL A 103 18.71 -15.63 -6.12
CA VAL A 103 17.87 -15.12 -7.21
C VAL A 103 17.74 -13.62 -7.06
N ALA A 104 18.24 -12.87 -8.06
CA ALA A 104 18.22 -11.41 -8.09
C ALA A 104 16.83 -10.82 -7.76
N ASP A 105 15.78 -11.34 -8.38
CA ASP A 105 14.41 -10.88 -8.22
C ASP A 105 13.78 -11.23 -6.86
N HIS A 106 14.38 -12.16 -6.10
CA HIS A 106 13.87 -12.58 -4.80
C HIS A 106 14.62 -11.91 -3.65
N ARG A 107 15.73 -11.23 -3.91
CA ARG A 107 16.42 -10.44 -2.89
C ARG A 107 15.93 -9.00 -2.95
N ALA A 108 15.08 -8.61 -1.99
CA ALA A 108 14.41 -7.29 -2.01
C ALA A 108 15.39 -6.12 -2.18
N MET A 109 16.48 -6.11 -1.41
CA MET A 109 17.50 -5.05 -1.46
C MET A 109 18.23 -4.98 -2.79
N TYR A 110 18.49 -6.13 -3.42
CA TYR A 110 19.15 -6.18 -4.72
C TYR A 110 18.18 -5.77 -5.84
N ALA A 111 16.98 -6.35 -5.86
CA ALA A 111 15.95 -6.08 -6.86
C ALA A 111 15.49 -4.61 -6.87
N LEU A 112 15.55 -3.93 -5.72
CA LEU A 112 15.22 -2.51 -5.59
C LEU A 112 16.45 -1.58 -5.71
N SER A 113 17.64 -2.14 -5.88
CA SER A 113 18.86 -1.33 -5.98
C SER A 113 18.94 -0.57 -7.31
N ASP A 114 19.40 0.68 -7.23
CA ASP A 114 19.68 1.49 -8.41
C ASP A 114 21.17 1.39 -8.76
N THR A 115 21.48 0.79 -9.92
CA THR A 115 22.85 0.66 -10.39
C THR A 115 23.48 1.99 -10.82
N LYS A 116 22.67 3.02 -11.08
CA LYS A 116 23.11 4.34 -11.54
C LYS A 116 23.36 5.30 -10.38
N ASN A 117 22.67 5.11 -9.25
CA ASN A 117 22.80 5.97 -8.08
C ASN A 117 23.59 5.26 -6.97
N SER A 118 24.81 5.71 -6.69
CA SER A 118 25.67 5.13 -5.66
C SER A 118 25.03 5.10 -4.28
N ASN A 119 24.16 6.07 -3.96
CA ASN A 119 23.49 6.15 -2.66
C ASN A 119 22.30 5.19 -2.52
N CYS A 120 21.80 4.67 -3.63
CA CYS A 120 20.68 3.73 -3.69
C CYS A 120 21.10 2.36 -4.25
N ARG A 121 22.41 2.13 -4.35
CA ARG A 121 22.99 0.89 -4.85
C ARG A 121 23.28 -0.05 -3.69
N GLU A 122 22.84 -1.29 -3.83
CA GLU A 122 23.21 -2.37 -2.92
C GLU A 122 24.52 -3.00 -3.37
N ILE A 123 25.44 -3.23 -2.43
CA ILE A 123 26.67 -3.98 -2.66
C ILE A 123 26.51 -5.35 -2.01
N CYS A 124 26.79 -6.40 -2.78
CA CYS A 124 26.57 -7.77 -2.38
C CYS A 124 27.93 -8.47 -2.31
N ASP A 125 28.09 -9.31 -1.29
CA ASP A 125 29.24 -10.20 -1.10
C ASP A 125 29.11 -11.53 -1.86
N HIS A 126 27.98 -11.75 -2.52
CA HIS A 126 27.66 -12.95 -3.30
C HIS A 126 27.15 -12.60 -4.71
N LEU A 127 27.17 -13.61 -5.58
CA LEU A 127 26.64 -13.51 -6.94
C LEU A 127 25.15 -13.87 -6.96
N HIS A 128 24.42 -13.28 -7.90
CA HIS A 128 23.01 -13.60 -8.16
C HIS A 128 22.89 -14.42 -9.45
N ASP A 129 23.39 -15.65 -9.41
CA ASP A 129 23.49 -16.58 -10.56
C ASP A 129 22.30 -17.53 -10.69
N ALA A 130 21.46 -17.63 -9.66
CA ALA A 130 20.25 -18.42 -9.68
C ALA A 130 19.10 -17.66 -10.39
N TYR A 131 18.19 -18.43 -11.02
CA TYR A 131 17.00 -17.89 -11.68
C TYR A 131 15.72 -18.50 -11.12
N CYS A 132 14.62 -17.76 -11.21
CA CYS A 132 13.30 -18.25 -10.85
C CYS A 132 12.61 -18.86 -12.08
N ILE A 133 12.28 -20.14 -12.01
CA ILE A 133 11.61 -20.88 -13.09
C ILE A 133 10.26 -20.25 -13.47
N GLU A 134 9.48 -19.80 -12.48
CA GLU A 134 8.17 -19.19 -12.72
C GLU A 134 8.29 -17.86 -13.48
N PHE A 135 9.25 -17.02 -13.12
CA PHE A 135 9.51 -15.77 -13.85
C PHE A 135 10.08 -16.00 -15.23
N GLU A 136 11.01 -16.95 -15.38
CA GLU A 136 11.58 -17.28 -16.68
C GLU A 136 10.49 -17.78 -17.64
N MET A 137 9.63 -18.67 -17.17
CA MET A 137 8.51 -19.18 -17.95
C MET A 137 7.50 -18.07 -18.29
N LEU A 138 7.19 -17.15 -17.36
CA LEU A 138 6.31 -16.01 -17.64
C LEU A 138 6.95 -15.06 -18.67
N SER A 139 8.23 -14.72 -18.51
CA SER A 139 8.99 -13.88 -19.43
C SER A 139 9.03 -14.48 -20.84
N SER A 140 9.36 -15.76 -20.94
CA SER A 140 9.34 -16.52 -22.20
C SER A 140 7.95 -16.50 -22.84
N THR A 141 6.90 -16.77 -22.07
CA THR A 141 5.50 -16.72 -22.55
C THR A 141 5.12 -15.33 -23.09
N LEU A 142 5.51 -14.25 -22.39
CA LEU A 142 5.27 -12.89 -22.86
C LEU A 142 6.01 -12.58 -24.16
N ASN A 143 7.27 -13.02 -24.29
CA ASN A 143 8.06 -12.83 -25.51
C ASN A 143 7.50 -13.64 -26.69
N GLU A 144 6.98 -14.85 -26.44
CA GLU A 144 6.28 -15.64 -27.45
C GLU A 144 5.01 -14.92 -27.94
N ILE A 145 4.19 -14.39 -27.03
CA ILE A 145 2.98 -13.60 -27.39
C ILE A 145 3.38 -12.38 -28.23
N GLU A 146 4.41 -11.65 -27.81
CA GLU A 146 4.92 -10.49 -28.55
C GLU A 146 5.34 -10.85 -29.97
N LYS A 147 6.02 -11.98 -30.15
CA LYS A 147 6.41 -12.50 -31.46
C LYS A 147 5.18 -12.80 -32.33
N TYR A 148 4.18 -13.49 -31.79
CA TYR A 148 2.99 -13.82 -32.56
C TYR A 148 2.14 -12.61 -32.93
N ILE A 149 2.11 -11.56 -32.09
CA ILE A 149 1.49 -10.28 -32.46
C ILE A 149 2.17 -9.68 -33.69
N LYS A 150 3.51 -9.72 -33.75
CA LYS A 150 4.30 -9.21 -34.88
C LYS A 150 4.10 -10.02 -36.17
N GLU A 151 3.84 -11.31 -36.06
CA GLU A 151 3.66 -12.22 -37.21
C GLU A 151 2.21 -12.30 -37.72
N GLN A 152 1.23 -11.77 -36.98
CA GLN A 152 -0.19 -11.96 -37.29
C GLN A 152 -0.69 -11.13 -38.48
N SER A 153 -0.17 -9.92 -38.67
CA SER A 153 -0.66 -8.97 -39.66
C SER A 153 0.48 -8.35 -40.46
N ASN A 154 0.27 -8.18 -41.76
CA ASN A 154 1.17 -7.39 -42.62
C ASN A 154 0.88 -5.89 -42.55
N ASP A 155 -0.20 -5.49 -41.89
CA ASP A 155 -0.55 -4.09 -41.63
C ASP A 155 0.23 -3.59 -40.40
N GLU A 156 1.15 -2.65 -40.66
CA GLU A 156 2.04 -2.07 -39.66
C GLU A 156 1.26 -1.29 -38.59
N GLU A 157 0.21 -0.56 -38.95
CA GLU A 157 -0.57 0.27 -38.02
C GLU A 157 -1.39 -0.60 -37.06
N VAL A 158 -1.98 -1.69 -37.57
CA VAL A 158 -2.70 -2.66 -36.74
C VAL A 158 -1.75 -3.37 -35.78
N THR A 159 -0.55 -3.70 -36.24
CA THR A 159 0.49 -4.36 -35.44
C THR A 159 1.00 -3.44 -34.33
N GLU A 160 1.29 -2.17 -34.65
CA GLU A 160 1.75 -1.16 -33.69
C GLU A 160 0.71 -0.92 -32.58
N ARG A 161 -0.57 -0.78 -32.94
CA ARG A 161 -1.67 -0.63 -31.96
C ARG A 161 -1.76 -1.84 -31.02
N SER A 162 -1.63 -3.04 -31.57
CA SER A 162 -1.69 -4.28 -30.79
C SER A 162 -0.49 -4.41 -29.83
N LEU A 163 0.71 -4.07 -30.29
CA LEU A 163 1.92 -4.03 -29.46
C LEU A 163 1.84 -2.96 -28.37
N THR A 164 1.29 -1.78 -28.67
CA THR A 164 1.10 -0.71 -27.67
C THR A 164 0.20 -1.18 -26.52
N ILE A 165 -0.89 -1.87 -26.86
CA ILE A 165 -1.80 -2.45 -25.87
C ILE A 165 -1.09 -3.58 -25.09
N PHE A 166 -0.36 -4.45 -25.77
CA PHE A 166 0.42 -5.53 -25.14
C PHE A 166 1.45 -5.00 -24.15
N TYR A 167 2.25 -4.00 -24.54
CA TYR A 167 3.28 -3.42 -23.67
C TYR A 167 2.69 -2.74 -22.45
N LYS A 168 1.54 -2.07 -22.58
CA LYS A 168 0.80 -1.53 -21.44
C LYS A 168 0.49 -2.60 -20.40
N TYR A 169 -0.02 -3.76 -20.82
CA TYR A 169 -0.36 -4.85 -19.88
C TYR A 169 0.88 -5.57 -19.33
N LYS A 170 1.93 -5.73 -20.15
CA LYS A 170 3.24 -6.22 -19.71
C LYS A 170 3.82 -5.31 -18.61
N GLU A 171 3.70 -3.99 -18.78
CA GLU A 171 4.11 -3.00 -17.80
C GLU A 171 3.26 -3.08 -16.52
N SER A 172 1.94 -3.25 -16.61
CA SER A 172 1.08 -3.45 -15.44
C SER A 172 1.51 -4.66 -14.59
N ILE A 173 1.89 -5.79 -15.21
CA ILE A 173 2.42 -6.96 -14.49
C ILE A 173 3.75 -6.63 -13.81
N ASN A 174 4.65 -5.91 -14.50
CA ASN A 174 5.92 -5.49 -13.92
C ASN A 174 5.72 -4.52 -12.74
N ASN A 175 4.81 -3.56 -12.86
CA ASN A 175 4.46 -2.64 -11.79
C ASN A 175 3.89 -3.36 -10.58
N TRP A 176 3.09 -4.41 -10.80
CA TRP A 176 2.62 -5.28 -9.72
C TRP A 176 3.79 -6.01 -9.05
N LYS A 177 4.74 -6.58 -9.80
CA LYS A 177 5.96 -7.19 -9.25
C LYS A 177 6.75 -6.22 -8.38
N CYS A 178 7.04 -5.03 -8.90
CA CYS A 178 7.77 -4.01 -8.15
C CYS A 178 7.03 -3.58 -6.88
N HIS A 179 5.70 -3.48 -6.92
CA HIS A 179 4.87 -3.19 -5.75
C HIS A 179 4.95 -4.30 -4.69
N LEU A 180 4.91 -5.58 -5.10
CA LEU A 180 5.08 -6.71 -4.18
C LEU A 180 6.46 -6.69 -3.51
N LEU A 181 7.52 -6.39 -4.27
CA LEU A 181 8.88 -6.22 -3.75
C LEU A 181 8.99 -5.10 -2.72
N ARG A 182 8.47 -3.90 -3.04
CA ARG A 182 8.48 -2.76 -2.11
C ARG A 182 7.67 -3.06 -0.85
N SER A 183 6.53 -3.72 -0.97
CA SER A 183 5.69 -4.16 0.16
C SER A 183 6.46 -5.07 1.12
N VAL A 184 7.15 -6.10 0.61
CA VAL A 184 7.94 -7.02 1.47
C VAL A 184 9.16 -6.30 2.07
N ASN A 185 9.86 -5.47 1.30
CA ASN A 185 10.99 -4.69 1.80
C ASN A 185 10.59 -3.78 2.96
N GLN A 186 9.41 -3.17 2.85
CA GLN A 186 8.86 -2.32 3.90
C GLN A 186 8.48 -3.06 5.16
N ASP A 187 7.98 -4.29 5.04
CA ASP A 187 7.73 -5.16 6.20
C ASP A 187 9.03 -5.58 6.87
N ILE A 188 10.06 -5.90 6.09
CA ILE A 188 11.42 -6.17 6.58
C ILE A 188 11.97 -4.97 7.36
N ALA A 189 11.87 -3.76 6.80
CA ALA A 189 12.33 -2.53 7.44
C ALA A 189 11.55 -2.24 8.73
N ARG A 190 10.23 -2.43 8.70
CA ARG A 190 9.36 -2.28 9.87
C ARG A 190 9.77 -3.22 11.01
N GLU A 191 9.97 -4.51 10.71
CA GLU A 191 10.38 -5.48 11.72
C GLU A 191 11.75 -5.13 12.30
N HIS A 192 12.68 -4.68 11.46
CA HIS A 192 13.98 -4.17 11.90
C HIS A 192 13.82 -2.98 12.86
N CYS A 193 13.03 -1.96 12.50
CA CYS A 193 12.80 -0.80 13.37
C CYS A 193 12.19 -1.18 14.73
N LEU A 194 11.27 -2.15 14.77
CA LEU A 194 10.66 -2.61 16.03
C LEU A 194 11.66 -3.44 16.87
N ASN A 195 12.48 -4.27 16.23
CA ASN A 195 13.50 -5.08 16.90
C ASN A 195 14.61 -4.22 17.52
N PHE A 196 14.98 -3.12 16.87
CA PHE A 196 16.03 -2.21 17.32
C PHE A 196 15.50 -0.89 17.91
N LEU A 197 14.21 -0.83 18.26
CA LEU A 197 13.64 0.35 18.93
C LEU A 197 14.37 0.59 20.28
N PRO A 198 14.83 1.82 20.59
CA PRO A 198 15.43 2.13 21.88
C PRO A 198 14.45 1.97 23.05
N ASP A 199 14.96 1.81 24.27
CA ASP A 199 14.12 1.69 25.47
C ASP A 199 13.38 2.98 25.80
N ASP A 200 13.95 4.14 25.44
CA ASP A 200 13.32 5.47 25.49
C ASP A 200 12.63 5.86 24.16
N GLY A 201 12.48 4.89 23.26
CA GLY A 201 11.94 5.07 21.92
C GLY A 201 10.49 4.60 21.79
N ILE A 202 9.71 5.31 20.98
CA ILE A 202 8.35 4.90 20.59
C ILE A 202 8.17 4.95 19.07
N PHE A 203 7.53 3.92 18.52
CA PHE A 203 7.18 3.84 17.11
C PHE A 203 5.69 4.14 16.93
N ILE A 204 5.33 5.13 16.11
CA ILE A 204 3.94 5.59 15.96
C ILE A 204 3.49 5.44 14.52
N TYR A 205 2.49 4.57 14.30
CA TYR A 205 1.73 4.54 13.04
C TYR A 205 0.65 5.60 13.05
N LEU A 206 0.59 6.41 12.01
CA LEU A 206 -0.45 7.41 11.77
C LEU A 206 -1.24 7.04 10.52
N GLY A 207 -2.56 7.20 10.57
CA GLY A 207 -3.38 7.00 9.38
C GLY A 207 -4.77 7.59 9.53
N TRP A 208 -5.23 8.27 8.49
CA TRP A 208 -6.64 8.59 8.33
C TRP A 208 -7.42 7.29 8.13
N ALA A 209 -8.42 7.07 8.96
CA ALA A 209 -9.32 5.94 8.83
C ALA A 209 -10.39 6.25 7.76
N MET A 210 -10.98 5.19 7.21
CA MET A 210 -12.16 5.36 6.35
C MET A 210 -13.23 6.13 7.12
N LYS A 211 -13.84 7.14 6.49
CA LYS A 211 -14.81 8.02 7.15
C LYS A 211 -15.81 7.25 7.99
N TRP A 212 -15.92 7.65 9.25
CA TRP A 212 -16.88 7.03 10.15
C TRP A 212 -18.28 7.40 9.67
N LEU A 213 -19.00 6.39 9.18
CA LEU A 213 -20.40 6.54 8.79
C LEU A 213 -21.26 6.33 10.03
N PRO A 214 -22.16 7.26 10.38
CA PRO A 214 -23.17 7.02 11.40
C PRO A 214 -23.97 5.78 11.00
N ALA A 215 -23.99 4.75 11.84
CA ALA A 215 -24.81 3.57 11.62
C ALA A 215 -26.28 3.93 11.88
N LYS A 216 -27.14 3.78 10.87
CA LYS A 216 -28.60 3.80 11.05
C LYS A 216 -29.12 2.39 10.79
N TYR A 217 -30.12 1.96 11.57
CA TYR A 217 -30.73 0.63 11.52
C TYR A 217 -31.20 0.21 10.11
N ARG A 218 -31.66 1.16 9.28
CA ARG A 218 -31.94 0.98 7.86
C ARG A 218 -31.62 2.26 7.11
N GLU A 219 -30.95 2.13 5.96
CA GLU A 219 -30.76 3.26 5.05
C GLU A 219 -31.10 2.88 3.60
N PRO A 220 -31.78 3.75 2.87
CA PRO A 220 -31.93 3.60 1.43
C PRO A 220 -30.54 3.61 0.77
N GLN A 221 -30.32 2.77 -0.24
CA GLN A 221 -29.06 2.68 -0.98
C GLN A 221 -28.57 4.03 -1.54
N SER A 222 -29.49 4.97 -1.83
CA SER A 222 -29.19 6.34 -2.24
C SER A 222 -28.47 7.18 -1.17
N TYR A 223 -28.69 6.90 0.11
CA TYR A 223 -28.01 7.58 1.22
C TYR A 223 -26.63 6.98 1.51
N PHE A 224 -26.40 5.71 1.16
CA PHE A 224 -25.13 5.02 1.38
C PHE A 224 -23.95 5.64 0.59
N PHE A 225 -24.18 6.00 -0.68
CA PHE A 225 -23.13 6.51 -1.58
C PHE A 225 -22.84 8.02 -1.45
N GLY A 226 -23.55 8.74 -0.56
CA GLY A 226 -23.47 10.20 -0.45
C GLY A 226 -23.10 10.75 0.95
N LYS A 227 -22.80 9.89 1.93
CA LYS A 227 -22.51 10.36 3.29
C LYS A 227 -21.18 11.12 3.36
N ARG A 228 -21.25 12.34 3.93
CA ARG A 228 -20.11 12.99 4.60
C ARG A 228 -19.94 12.31 5.96
N GLY A 229 -19.21 11.19 6.01
CA GLY A 229 -18.82 10.61 7.30
C GLY A 229 -17.82 11.50 8.04
N LEU A 230 -17.66 11.26 9.34
CA LEU A 230 -16.69 11.99 10.17
C LEU A 230 -15.27 11.55 9.80
N SER A 231 -14.39 12.52 9.65
CA SER A 231 -12.96 12.25 9.47
C SER A 231 -12.36 11.95 10.84
N TRP A 232 -11.50 10.94 10.89
CA TRP A 232 -10.88 10.50 12.13
C TRP A 232 -9.49 9.94 11.85
N GLN A 233 -8.55 10.36 12.69
CA GLN A 233 -7.16 9.97 12.62
C GLN A 233 -6.90 8.94 13.71
N ILE A 234 -6.21 7.86 13.34
CA ILE A 234 -5.78 6.83 14.29
C ILE A 234 -4.26 6.87 14.40
N ALA A 235 -3.77 6.96 15.64
CA ALA A 235 -2.36 6.79 15.95
C ALA A 235 -2.16 5.52 16.79
N VAL A 236 -1.32 4.61 16.33
CA VAL A 236 -0.94 3.39 17.07
C VAL A 236 0.50 3.54 17.52
N ALA A 237 0.70 3.78 18.81
CA ALA A 237 2.01 3.94 19.42
C ALA A 237 2.47 2.59 20.00
N ILE A 238 3.68 2.17 19.63
CA ILE A 238 4.27 0.87 19.97
C ILE A 238 5.60 1.12 20.68
N LYS A 239 5.78 0.53 21.85
CA LYS A 239 7.05 0.57 22.60
C LYS A 239 7.49 -0.84 23.01
N LYS A 240 8.78 -1.00 23.30
CA LYS A 240 9.31 -2.22 23.92
C LYS A 240 8.87 -2.31 25.38
N ILE A 241 8.61 -3.54 25.82
CA ILE A 241 8.40 -3.88 27.21
C ILE A 241 9.75 -4.40 27.73
N PRO A 242 10.31 -3.81 28.79
CA PRO A 242 11.48 -4.37 29.45
C PRO A 242 11.18 -5.81 29.89
N ARG A 243 12.11 -6.74 29.63
CA ARG A 243 12.01 -8.07 30.21
C ARG A 243 12.28 -7.91 31.71
N GLU A 244 11.32 -8.26 32.55
CA GLU A 244 11.58 -8.34 34.00
C GLU A 244 12.75 -9.31 34.22
N ALA A 245 13.77 -8.86 34.96
CA ALA A 245 14.84 -9.75 35.39
C ALA A 245 14.22 -10.86 36.24
N PRO A 246 14.62 -12.14 36.08
CA PRO A 246 14.14 -13.20 36.96
C PRO A 246 14.45 -12.82 38.41
N ASN A 247 13.39 -12.70 39.21
CA ASN A 247 13.47 -12.30 40.61
C ASN A 247 14.46 -13.19 41.37
N THR A 248 15.57 -12.63 41.82
CA THR A 248 16.45 -13.23 42.82
C THR A 248 15.76 -13.13 44.18
N SER A 249 15.06 -14.19 44.58
CA SER A 249 14.87 -14.56 45.99
C SER A 249 14.44 -16.02 46.08
N THR A 250 15.46 -16.88 46.26
CA THR A 250 15.48 -18.06 47.16
C THR A 250 14.14 -18.73 47.51
N GLU A 251 13.93 -19.95 47.02
CA GLU A 251 14.06 -21.15 47.87
C GLU A 251 14.34 -22.40 47.00
N SER A 252 15.17 -23.26 47.57
CA SER A 252 15.89 -24.40 47.01
C SER A 252 15.01 -25.57 46.56
N TYR A 253 15.39 -26.25 45.48
CA TYR A 253 15.67 -27.70 45.46
C TYR A 253 16.49 -28.07 44.21
N SER A 254 17.47 -28.93 44.41
CA SER A 254 18.44 -29.39 43.41
C SER A 254 17.79 -30.24 42.32
N ASP A 255 18.27 -30.13 41.08
CA ASP A 255 19.11 -31.16 40.48
C ASP A 255 19.75 -30.66 39.18
N ASN A 256 21.01 -31.04 39.01
CA ASN A 256 21.87 -30.68 37.89
C ASN A 256 21.39 -31.33 36.60
N GLU A 257 21.08 -30.54 35.58
CA GLU A 257 21.45 -30.86 34.20
C GLU A 257 22.00 -29.61 33.53
N SER A 258 23.30 -29.67 33.27
CA SER A 258 24.05 -28.70 32.49
C SER A 258 23.64 -28.77 31.02
N SER A 259 22.89 -27.77 30.55
CA SER A 259 22.77 -27.43 29.14
C SER A 259 23.03 -25.93 28.95
N ASN A 260 23.90 -25.63 27.99
CA ASN A 260 24.28 -24.28 27.57
C ASN A 260 23.06 -23.49 27.06
N ASP A 261 22.43 -22.69 27.92
CA ASP A 261 21.27 -21.85 27.56
C ASP A 261 21.61 -20.38 27.24
N GLU A 262 22.89 -19.98 27.28
CA GLU A 262 23.29 -18.58 27.00
C GLU A 262 23.21 -18.19 25.50
N GLU A 263 23.11 -19.14 24.58
CA GLU A 263 22.98 -18.84 23.14
C GLU A 263 21.53 -18.62 22.66
N ASN A 264 20.51 -18.96 23.46
CA ASN A 264 19.10 -18.85 23.04
C ASN A 264 18.45 -17.48 23.31
N LEU A 265 19.13 -16.53 23.96
CA LEU A 265 18.50 -15.27 24.37
C LEU A 265 18.49 -14.18 23.29
N LYS A 266 19.31 -14.30 22.24
CA LYS A 266 19.48 -13.26 21.20
C LYS A 266 18.43 -13.26 20.07
N ASP A 267 17.68 -14.35 19.90
CA ASP A 267 16.69 -14.50 18.81
C ASP A 267 15.23 -14.39 19.24
N SER A 268 14.98 -14.13 20.52
CA SER A 268 13.61 -13.92 21.00
C SER A 268 13.13 -12.51 20.64
N LYS A 269 12.08 -12.43 19.81
CA LYS A 269 11.41 -11.17 19.44
C LYS A 269 11.14 -10.30 20.68
N PRO A 270 11.30 -8.97 20.61
CA PRO A 270 11.00 -8.11 21.74
C PRO A 270 9.52 -8.18 22.08
N SER A 271 9.20 -8.19 23.38
CA SER A 271 7.83 -8.00 23.84
C SER A 271 7.45 -6.54 23.58
N LEU A 272 6.34 -6.32 22.87
CA LEU A 272 5.87 -4.99 22.48
C LEU A 272 4.56 -4.67 23.19
N SER A 273 4.40 -3.44 23.64
CA SER A 273 3.12 -2.89 24.09
C SER A 273 2.61 -1.86 23.09
N GLN A 274 1.29 -1.77 22.96
CA GLN A 274 0.63 -0.85 22.05
C GLN A 274 -0.40 0.02 22.78
N LYS A 275 -0.45 1.30 22.41
CA LYS A 275 -1.48 2.25 22.84
C LYS A 275 -2.08 2.91 21.60
N VAL A 276 -3.40 2.93 21.51
CA VAL A 276 -4.14 3.48 20.38
C VAL A 276 -4.76 4.82 20.78
N PHE A 277 -4.55 5.83 19.95
CA PHE A 277 -5.18 7.13 20.07
C PHE A 277 -6.10 7.36 18.89
N VAL A 278 -7.28 7.92 19.16
CA VAL A 278 -8.30 8.18 18.15
C VAL A 278 -8.71 9.65 18.26
N HIS A 279 -8.52 10.41 17.18
CA HIS A 279 -8.94 11.80 17.07
C HIS A 279 -10.08 11.88 16.08
N VAL A 280 -11.28 12.22 16.56
CA VAL A 280 -12.47 12.39 15.73
C VAL A 280 -12.68 13.88 15.46
N PHE A 281 -12.91 14.22 14.19
CA PHE A 281 -13.10 15.59 13.75
C PHE A 281 -14.52 15.79 13.25
N ASP A 282 -15.17 16.85 13.74
CA ASP A 282 -16.50 17.25 13.26
C ASP A 282 -16.44 17.81 11.82
N SER A 283 -15.47 18.69 11.58
CA SER A 283 -15.09 19.15 10.25
C SER A 283 -13.56 19.24 10.13
N CYS A 284 -12.98 18.56 9.14
CA CYS A 284 -11.54 18.57 8.91
C CYS A 284 -11.23 18.47 7.41
N SER A 285 -10.26 19.26 6.97
CA SER A 285 -9.68 19.27 5.61
C SER A 285 -8.66 18.15 5.38
N GLU A 286 -8.34 17.36 6.42
CA GLU A 286 -7.33 16.29 6.40
C GLU A 286 -5.95 16.81 5.96
N ASP A 287 -5.59 18.01 6.42
CA ASP A 287 -4.37 18.72 6.03
C ASP A 287 -3.23 18.59 7.07
N SER A 288 -2.12 19.28 6.78
CA SER A 288 -0.93 19.32 7.65
C SER A 288 -1.28 19.78 9.07
N SER A 289 -2.17 20.78 9.20
CA SER A 289 -2.51 21.37 10.50
C SER A 289 -3.21 20.36 11.39
N ALA A 290 -4.22 19.66 10.85
CA ALA A 290 -4.90 18.59 11.56
C ALA A 290 -3.93 17.49 12.02
N ILE A 291 -3.02 17.05 11.14
CA ILE A 291 -2.01 16.05 11.47
C ILE A 291 -1.07 16.53 12.57
N LEU A 292 -0.52 17.74 12.46
CA LEU A 292 0.39 18.29 13.45
C LEU A 292 -0.27 18.41 14.83
N CYS A 293 -1.55 18.82 14.89
CA CYS A 293 -2.32 18.81 16.14
C CYS A 293 -2.48 17.40 16.71
N THR A 294 -2.78 16.38 15.89
CA THR A 294 -2.86 14.99 16.37
C THR A 294 -1.53 14.48 16.90
N ILE A 295 -0.44 14.73 16.17
CA ILE A 295 0.92 14.32 16.59
C ILE A 295 1.29 15.01 17.90
N GLU A 296 1.09 16.33 18.00
CA GLU A 296 1.39 17.08 19.23
C GLU A 296 0.62 16.52 20.43
N ASN A 297 -0.68 16.25 20.27
CA ASN A 297 -1.49 15.65 21.33
C ASN A 297 -1.00 14.25 21.72
N VAL A 298 -0.76 13.38 20.75
CA VAL A 298 -0.28 12.00 20.99
C VAL A 298 1.04 12.02 21.77
N LEU A 299 2.00 12.86 21.35
CA LEU A 299 3.28 12.97 22.02
C LEU A 299 3.15 13.51 23.45
N LYS A 300 2.29 14.50 23.69
CA LYS A 300 2.01 15.00 25.06
C LYS A 300 1.44 13.91 25.95
N GLU A 301 0.43 13.19 25.47
CA GLU A 301 -0.19 12.10 26.22
C GLU A 301 0.81 10.97 26.51
N ILE A 302 1.68 10.64 25.55
CA ILE A 302 2.77 9.67 25.76
C ILE A 302 3.71 10.18 26.84
N HIS A 303 4.19 11.43 26.74
CA HIS A 303 5.13 12.01 27.69
C HIS A 303 4.59 12.03 29.12
N VAL A 304 3.30 12.34 29.30
CA VAL A 304 2.63 12.32 30.61
C VAL A 304 2.51 10.89 31.13
N SER A 305 2.11 9.94 30.28
CA SER A 305 1.89 8.55 30.71
C SER A 305 3.17 7.73 30.88
N ASP A 306 4.24 8.10 30.17
CA ASP A 306 5.52 7.41 30.16
C ASP A 306 6.68 8.41 29.95
N PRO A 307 7.14 9.08 31.02
CA PRO A 307 8.17 10.12 30.93
C PRO A 307 9.55 9.62 30.47
N ILE A 308 9.77 8.30 30.48
CA ILE A 308 11.01 7.66 30.01
C ILE A 308 11.16 7.87 28.50
N ILE A 309 10.05 7.91 27.76
CA ILE A 309 10.08 8.09 26.31
C ILE A 309 10.59 9.50 25.96
N LYS A 310 11.67 9.56 25.18
CA LYS A 310 12.29 10.81 24.67
C LYS A 310 12.38 10.86 23.15
N ALA A 311 12.28 9.72 22.47
CA ALA A 311 12.42 9.62 21.02
C ALA A 311 11.16 9.03 20.38
N ALA A 312 10.72 9.61 19.25
CA ALA A 312 9.61 9.11 18.44
C ALA A 312 10.03 8.85 16.99
N PHE A 313 9.58 7.73 16.45
CA PHE A 313 9.70 7.36 15.05
C PHE A 313 8.31 7.27 14.44
N LEU A 314 8.01 8.12 13.47
CA LEU A 314 6.69 8.20 12.87
C LEU A 314 6.64 7.41 11.57
N ARG A 315 5.53 6.70 11.35
CA ARG A 315 5.22 6.07 10.07
C ARG A 315 3.80 6.36 9.65
N SER A 316 3.62 6.73 8.39
CA SER A 316 2.30 7.03 7.82
C SER A 316 2.09 6.37 6.46
N ASP A 317 0.91 6.53 5.85
CA ASP A 317 0.78 6.29 4.42
C ASP A 317 1.35 7.47 3.62
N ASP A 318 1.62 7.26 2.34
CA ASP A 318 2.19 8.29 1.47
C ASP A 318 1.15 9.33 1.01
N ALA A 319 0.20 9.69 1.87
CA ALA A 319 -0.76 10.74 1.57
C ALA A 319 -0.10 12.12 1.70
N GLY A 320 -0.47 13.04 0.81
CA GLY A 320 0.14 14.37 0.71
C GLY A 320 0.10 15.20 1.99
N CYS A 321 -0.82 14.93 2.90
CA CYS A 321 -0.89 15.63 4.17
C CYS A 321 0.23 15.21 5.17
N TYR A 322 0.83 14.03 5.02
CA TYR A 322 1.96 13.58 5.85
C TYR A 322 3.32 14.00 5.28
N HIS A 323 3.53 13.94 3.96
CA HIS A 323 4.83 14.26 3.35
C HIS A 323 4.98 15.72 2.87
N ARG A 324 4.03 16.60 3.20
CA ARG A 324 4.13 18.04 2.92
C ARG A 324 5.29 18.68 3.70
N ALA A 325 5.93 19.67 3.08
CA ALA A 325 7.01 20.44 3.69
C ALA A 325 6.59 21.06 5.04
N GLU A 326 5.37 21.58 5.13
CA GLU A 326 4.80 22.14 6.37
C GLU A 326 4.81 21.12 7.52
N THR A 327 4.35 19.89 7.25
CA THR A 327 4.35 18.80 8.22
C THR A 327 5.78 18.46 8.62
N LEU A 328 6.64 18.15 7.63
CA LEU A 328 8.01 17.69 7.88
C LEU A 328 8.88 18.72 8.61
N LEU A 329 8.79 19.99 8.23
CA LEU A 329 9.57 21.08 8.84
C LEU A 329 9.09 21.43 10.24
N SER A 330 7.84 21.10 10.60
CA SER A 330 7.29 21.38 11.93
C SER A 330 7.67 20.33 12.98
N LEU A 331 7.93 19.08 12.58
CA LEU A 331 8.23 17.97 13.50
C LEU A 331 9.44 18.21 14.41
N PRO A 332 10.59 18.75 13.94
CA PRO A 332 11.74 19.01 14.82
C PRO A 332 11.45 19.98 15.96
N PHE A 333 10.48 20.89 15.78
CA PHE A 333 10.09 21.86 16.80
C PHE A 333 9.14 21.30 17.85
N MET A 334 8.56 20.11 17.61
CA MET A 334 7.63 19.47 18.56
C MET A 334 8.29 19.10 19.88
N ALA A 335 9.59 18.77 19.86
CA ALA A 335 10.35 18.42 21.06
C ALA A 335 10.23 19.48 22.16
N LYS A 336 10.26 20.77 21.79
CA LYS A 336 10.13 21.88 22.74
C LYS A 336 8.75 21.94 23.41
N LYS A 337 7.71 21.47 22.72
CA LYS A 337 6.33 21.51 23.22
C LYS A 337 5.92 20.24 23.97
N THR A 338 6.48 19.10 23.60
CA THR A 338 6.01 17.78 24.05
C THR A 338 7.02 17.03 24.92
N GLY A 339 8.29 17.44 24.92
CA GLY A 339 9.37 16.72 25.60
C GLY A 339 9.85 15.45 24.86
N ILE A 340 9.32 15.17 23.65
CA ILE A 340 9.69 14.02 22.81
C ILE A 340 10.19 14.51 21.45
N THR A 341 11.40 14.07 21.08
CA THR A 341 12.02 14.40 19.81
C THR A 341 11.60 13.41 18.73
N VAL A 342 11.05 13.91 17.62
CA VAL A 342 10.81 13.09 16.42
C VAL A 342 12.13 12.91 15.68
N GLN A 343 12.66 11.68 15.69
CA GLN A 343 13.98 11.36 15.12
C GLN A 343 13.89 10.82 13.69
N GLY A 344 12.75 10.26 13.30
CA GLY A 344 12.57 9.69 11.96
C GLY A 344 11.12 9.73 11.53
N VAL A 345 10.92 9.88 10.23
CA VAL A 345 9.62 9.82 9.55
C VAL A 345 9.76 8.91 8.36
N ASP A 346 8.86 7.93 8.26
CA ASP A 346 8.81 6.95 7.19
C ASP A 346 7.41 6.88 6.56
N PHE A 347 7.35 6.50 5.30
CA PHE A 347 6.13 6.43 4.51
C PHE A 347 5.95 5.04 3.92
N SER A 348 4.73 4.52 4.06
CA SER A 348 4.36 3.22 3.49
C SER A 348 4.16 3.36 1.99
N ASP A 349 4.49 2.31 1.23
CA ASP A 349 4.35 2.25 -0.22
C ASP A 349 2.87 2.45 -0.52
N PRO A 350 2.54 3.28 -1.54
CA PRO A 350 1.16 3.52 -1.89
C PRO A 350 0.40 2.19 -2.05
N GLN A 351 -0.56 1.95 -1.15
CA GLN A 351 -1.45 0.79 -1.15
C GLN A 351 -0.77 -0.58 -0.87
N GLY A 352 0.42 -0.59 -0.23
CA GLY A 352 1.19 -1.81 0.10
C GLY A 352 0.55 -2.79 1.09
N GLY A 353 -0.59 -2.45 1.69
CA GLY A 353 -1.30 -3.29 2.65
C GLY A 353 -1.98 -2.47 3.76
N LYS A 354 -2.82 -3.13 4.56
CA LYS A 354 -3.55 -2.48 5.67
C LYS A 354 -2.56 -2.16 6.80
N SER A 355 -2.28 -0.89 7.02
CA SER A 355 -1.63 -0.46 8.27
C SER A 355 -2.44 -0.90 9.49
N PRO A 356 -1.83 -1.02 10.69
CA PRO A 356 -2.57 -1.30 11.92
C PRO A 356 -3.75 -0.34 12.14
N SER A 357 -3.61 0.95 11.78
CA SER A 357 -4.70 1.95 11.79
C SER A 357 -5.89 1.58 10.89
N ARG A 358 -5.63 1.00 9.71
CA ARG A 358 -6.70 0.48 8.83
C ARG A 358 -7.28 -0.86 9.30
N SER A 359 -6.50 -1.68 10.00
CA SER A 359 -7.00 -2.94 10.60
C SER A 359 -7.94 -2.65 11.78
N ILE A 360 -7.57 -1.71 12.66
CA ILE A 360 -8.37 -1.29 13.82
C ILE A 360 -9.68 -0.61 13.38
N SER A 361 -9.64 0.21 12.33
CA SER A 361 -10.87 0.77 11.74
C SER A 361 -11.75 -0.28 11.04
N GLY A 362 -11.18 -1.40 10.58
CA GLY A 362 -11.92 -2.54 10.06
C GLY A 362 -12.55 -3.43 11.14
N CYS A 363 -11.92 -3.52 12.32
CA CYS A 363 -12.44 -4.25 13.48
C CYS A 363 -13.46 -3.46 14.32
N THR A 364 -13.62 -2.16 14.05
CA THR A 364 -14.65 -1.32 14.69
C THR A 364 -16.00 -1.47 13.97
N GLU A 365 -16.45 -2.71 13.77
CA GLU A 365 -17.87 -3.02 14.00
C GLU A 365 -18.08 -2.97 15.52
N VAL A 366 -17.99 -1.77 16.11
CA VAL A 366 -18.48 -1.56 17.46
C VAL A 366 -19.99 -1.66 17.36
N LYS A 367 -20.50 -2.87 17.60
CA LYS A 367 -21.89 -3.05 18.02
C LYS A 367 -22.02 -2.29 19.34
N CYS A 368 -22.59 -1.09 19.28
CA CYS A 368 -23.28 -0.55 20.43
C CYS A 368 -24.50 -1.43 20.73
#